data_AF-A0A1F9BMR7-F1
#
_entry.id   AF-A0A1F9BMR7-F1
#
_cell.length_a   1.000
_cell.length_b   1.000
_cell.length_c   1.000
_cell.angle_alpha   90.00
_cell.angle_beta   90.00
_cell.angle_gamma   90.00
#
_symmetry.space_group_name_H-M   'P 1'
#
loop_
_entity.id
_entity.type
_entity.pdbx_description
1 polymer ?
#
loop_
_entity_poly.entity_id
_entity_poly.type
_entity_poly.pdbx_seq_one_letter_code
_entity_poly.pdbx_strand_id
1 'polypeptide(L)'
;MCFHFQQAAEKYLKSYIIAHELEFLKIHDLPLLLKICLWKDPSFEQLREDCEFLTTFYVDTRYPVHWPTQFSHQETQKALKASARIQDRVKNKLGF
;
A
#
# COMPACT_ATOMS: atom_id res chain seq x y z
N MET A 1 -5.99 -3.51 12.97
CA MET A 1 -5.10 -4.38 12.18
C MET A 1 -4.99 -3.96 10.71
N CYS A 2 -6.07 -3.89 9.92
CA CYS A 2 -6.01 -3.51 8.49
C CYS A 2 -5.34 -2.15 8.23
N PHE A 3 -5.60 -1.15 9.07
CA PHE A 3 -4.90 0.14 9.01
C PHE A 3 -3.37 0.02 9.09
N HIS A 4 -2.85 -0.87 9.95
CA HIS A 4 -1.41 -1.07 10.06
C HIS A 4 -0.83 -1.74 8.80
N PHE A 5 -1.60 -2.60 8.11
CA PHE A 5 -1.19 -3.18 6.83
C PHE A 5 -1.14 -2.14 5.72
N GLN A 6 -2.12 -1.23 5.65
CA GLN A 6 -2.04 -0.08 4.75
C GLN A 6 -0.80 0.78 5.06
N GLN A 7 -0.56 1.10 6.34
CA GLN A 7 0.59 1.90 6.77
C GLN A 7 1.95 1.21 6.55
N ALA A 8 1.99 -0.12 6.55
CA ALA A 8 3.19 -0.88 6.22
C ALA A 8 3.46 -0.84 4.71
N ALA A 9 2.44 -1.11 3.89
CA ALA A 9 2.52 -0.99 2.43
C ALA A 9 2.96 0.42 1.99
N GLU A 10 2.42 1.47 2.61
CA GLU A 10 2.80 2.87 2.36
C GLU A 10 4.31 3.09 2.54
N LYS A 11 4.89 2.59 3.64
CA LYS A 11 6.31 2.74 3.94
C LYS A 11 7.18 2.00 2.93
N TYR A 12 6.77 0.82 2.48
CA TYR A 12 7.51 0.08 1.46
C TYR A 12 7.51 0.82 0.12
N LEU A 13 6.36 1.28 -0.38
CA LEU A 13 6.31 2.06 -1.62
C LEU A 13 7.15 3.34 -1.50
N LYS A 14 7.05 4.06 -0.38
CA LYS A 14 7.88 5.24 -0.11
C LYS A 14 9.37 4.93 -0.06
N SER A 15 9.77 3.80 0.51
CA SER A 15 11.18 3.38 0.50
C SER A 15 11.70 3.14 -0.91
N TYR A 16 10.89 2.56 -1.79
CA TYR A 16 11.26 2.36 -3.20
C TYR A 16 11.43 3.70 -3.93
N ILE A 17 10.48 4.63 -3.73
CA ILE A 17 10.53 6.00 -4.28
C ILE A 17 11.81 6.71 -3.85
N ILE A 18 12.12 6.70 -2.54
CA ILE A 18 13.32 7.35 -1.98
C ILE A 18 14.59 6.69 -2.49
N ALA A 19 14.67 5.36 -2.48
CA ALA A 19 15.85 4.61 -2.91
C ALA A 19 16.16 4.76 -4.40
N HIS A 20 15.21 5.25 -5.20
CA HIS A 20 15.38 5.49 -6.63
C HIS A 20 15.32 6.99 -6.99
N GLU A 21 15.38 7.87 -5.98
CA GLU A 21 15.39 9.33 -6.13
C GLU A 21 14.20 9.86 -6.97
N LEU A 22 13.06 9.19 -6.88
CA LEU A 22 11.82 9.60 -7.54
C LEU A 22 11.14 10.73 -6.76
N GLU A 23 10.20 11.44 -7.41
CA GLU A 23 9.43 12.51 -6.77
C GLU A 23 8.71 11.99 -5.53
N PHE A 24 9.09 12.51 -4.35
CA PHE A 24 8.51 12.09 -3.09
C PHE A 24 7.30 12.95 -2.70
N LEU A 25 6.13 12.32 -2.60
CA LEU A 25 4.91 12.96 -2.15
C LEU A 25 4.56 12.56 -0.71
N LYS A 26 4.24 13.55 0.14
CA LYS A 26 3.77 13.35 1.52
C LYS A 26 2.27 13.00 1.55
N ILE A 27 1.91 11.91 0.89
CA ILE A 27 0.53 11.41 0.78
C ILE A 27 0.40 10.00 1.37
N HIS A 28 -0.84 9.56 1.59
CA HIS A 28 -1.18 8.23 2.13
C HIS A 28 -1.94 7.36 1.12
N ASP A 29 -2.26 7.92 -0.05
CA ASP A 29 -2.93 7.23 -1.15
C ASP A 29 -1.94 6.27 -1.83
N LEU A 30 -2.18 4.96 -1.68
CA LEU A 30 -1.28 3.94 -2.23
C LEU A 30 -1.30 3.90 -3.76
N PRO A 31 -2.46 4.01 -4.46
CA PRO A 31 -2.49 4.12 -5.92
C PRO A 31 -1.65 5.26 -6.48
N LEU A 32 -1.63 6.43 -5.83
CA LEU A 32 -0.78 7.55 -6.25
C LEU A 32 0.71 7.28 -6.00
N LEU A 33 1.07 6.67 -4.86
CA LEU A 33 2.45 6.24 -4.63
C LEU A 33 2.89 5.17 -5.64
N LEU A 34 2.02 4.21 -5.96
CA LEU A 34 2.26 3.19 -6.96
C LEU A 34 2.50 3.80 -8.34
N LYS A 35 1.74 4.83 -8.71
CA LYS A 35 1.94 5.56 -9.97
C LYS A 35 3.35 6.14 -10.09
N ILE A 36 3.93 6.61 -8.98
CA ILE A 36 5.33 7.08 -8.97
C ILE A 36 6.28 5.90 -9.18
N CYS A 37 6.09 4.78 -8.48
CA CYS A 37 6.90 3.58 -8.69
C CYS A 37 6.87 3.07 -10.14
N LEU A 38 5.69 3.12 -10.78
CA LEU A 38 5.47 2.67 -12.16
C LEU A 38 6.29 3.45 -13.20
N TRP A 39 6.59 4.73 -12.95
CA TRP A 39 7.46 5.51 -13.84
C TRP A 39 8.85 4.90 -13.98
N LYS A 40 9.34 4.26 -12.91
CA LYS A 40 10.65 3.62 -12.88
C LYS A 40 10.58 2.15 -13.27
N ASP A 41 9.55 1.45 -12.83
CA ASP A 41 9.39 0.02 -13.08
C ASP A 41 7.90 -0.34 -13.33
N PRO A 42 7.49 -0.49 -14.61
CA PRO A 42 6.13 -0.85 -14.98
C PRO A 42 5.66 -2.18 -14.40
N SER A 43 6.58 -3.07 -13.99
CA SER A 43 6.21 -4.35 -13.39
C SER A 43 5.50 -4.18 -12.04
N PHE A 44 5.52 -3.00 -11.42
CA PHE A 44 4.72 -2.70 -10.23
C PHE A 44 3.21 -2.72 -10.48
N GLU A 45 2.76 -2.72 -11.74
CA GLU A 45 1.34 -2.69 -12.12
C GLU A 45 0.53 -3.82 -11.47
N GLN A 46 1.15 -4.98 -11.27
CA GLN A 46 0.56 -6.13 -10.58
C GLN A 46 0.10 -5.84 -9.14
N LEU A 47 0.55 -4.73 -8.53
CA LEU A 47 0.18 -4.31 -7.17
C LEU A 47 -1.02 -3.35 -7.15
N ARG A 48 -1.62 -3.00 -8.30
CA ARG A 48 -2.71 -2.02 -8.38
C ARG A 48 -3.88 -2.40 -7.48
N GLU A 49 -4.41 -3.61 -7.64
CA GLU A 49 -5.55 -4.09 -6.85
C GLU A 49 -5.23 -4.12 -5.34
N ASP A 50 -3.99 -4.45 -4.96
CA ASP A 50 -3.55 -4.45 -3.57
C ASP A 50 -3.53 -3.04 -2.98
N CYS A 51 -3.06 -2.05 -3.74
CA CYS A 51 -3.00 -0.65 -3.32
C CYS A 51 -4.40 -0.05 -3.18
N GLU A 52 -5.29 -0.31 -4.15
CA GLU A 52 -6.68 0.14 -4.11
C GLU A 52 -7.41 -0.47 -2.91
N PHE A 53 -7.28 -1.78 -2.72
CA PHE A 53 -7.90 -2.49 -1.60
C PHE A 53 -7.39 -2.00 -0.24
N LEU A 54 -6.10 -1.76 -0.09
CA LEU A 54 -5.55 -1.30 1.20
C LEU A 54 -5.91 0.17 1.51
N THR A 55 -6.14 0.99 0.49
CA THR A 55 -6.45 2.42 0.66
C THR A 55 -7.82 2.64 1.30
N THR A 56 -8.77 1.72 1.12
CA THR A 56 -10.09 1.81 1.77
C THR A 56 -9.96 1.86 3.30
N PHE A 57 -9.04 1.09 3.88
CA PHE A 57 -8.79 1.05 5.33
C PHE A 57 -8.18 2.34 5.90
N TYR A 58 -7.59 3.19 5.06
CA TYR A 58 -7.09 4.51 5.48
C TYR A 58 -8.23 5.53 5.59
N VAL A 59 -9.20 5.48 4.67
CA VAL A 59 -10.36 6.39 4.68
C VAL A 59 -11.31 6.06 5.83
N ASP A 60 -11.60 4.76 6.03
CA ASP A 60 -12.55 4.29 7.04
C ASP A 60 -12.11 4.58 8.48
N THR A 61 -10.78 4.64 8.72
CA THR A 61 -10.24 4.97 10.04
C THR A 61 -10.26 6.46 10.36
N ARG A 62 -10.31 7.35 9.35
CA ARG A 62 -10.36 8.80 9.56
C ARG A 62 -11.78 9.36 9.62
N TYR A 63 -12.75 8.65 9.05
CA TYR A 63 -14.17 9.05 9.09
C TYR A 63 -15.06 7.86 9.52
N PRO A 64 -15.08 7.52 10.82
CA PRO A 64 -15.82 6.35 11.33
C PRO A 64 -17.35 6.51 11.29
N VAL A 65 -17.86 7.61 10.73
CA VAL A 65 -19.27 8.05 10.85
C VAL A 65 -20.22 7.22 9.98
N HIS A 66 -19.73 6.45 9.01
CA HIS A 66 -20.60 5.81 8.01
C HIS A 66 -20.70 4.28 8.06
N TRP A 67 -19.79 3.51 8.65
CA TRP A 67 -19.83 2.04 8.56
C TRP A 67 -19.45 1.33 9.87
N PRO A 68 -20.06 0.18 10.21
CA PRO A 68 -19.63 -0.61 11.36
C PRO A 68 -18.15 -1.00 11.19
N THR A 69 -17.31 -0.54 12.11
CA THR A 69 -15.84 -0.67 12.11
C THR A 69 -15.34 -2.09 12.42
N GLN A 70 -16.17 -3.10 12.15
CA GLN A 70 -15.83 -4.51 12.36
C GLN A 70 -15.41 -5.12 11.02
N PHE A 71 -14.11 -5.08 10.76
CA PHE A 71 -13.52 -5.83 9.65
C PHE A 71 -13.58 -7.32 9.94
N SER A 72 -14.04 -8.09 8.97
CA SER A 72 -14.05 -9.54 9.07
C SER A 72 -12.61 -10.09 9.17
N HIS A 73 -12.49 -11.30 9.73
CA HIS A 73 -11.23 -12.02 9.72
C HIS A 73 -10.70 -12.24 8.30
N GLN A 74 -11.60 -12.47 7.33
CA GLN A 74 -11.26 -12.64 5.92
C GLN A 74 -10.65 -11.37 5.31
N GLU A 75 -11.23 -10.20 5.58
CA GLU A 75 -10.67 -8.92 5.13
C GLU A 75 -9.30 -8.65 5.74
N THR A 76 -9.14 -8.94 7.03
CA THR A 76 -7.86 -8.80 7.72
C THR A 76 -6.79 -9.69 7.09
N GLN A 77 -7.13 -10.95 6.77
CA GLN A 77 -6.21 -11.86 6.07
C GLN A 77 -5.90 -11.40 4.64
N LYS A 78 -6.89 -10.87 3.91
CA LYS A 78 -6.67 -10.31 2.57
C LYS A 78 -5.73 -9.10 2.63
N ALA A 79 -5.90 -8.22 3.62
CA ALA A 79 -5.07 -7.04 3.83
C ALA A 79 -3.63 -7.41 4.20
N LEU A 80 -3.46 -8.42 5.06
CA LEU A 80 -2.14 -8.97 5.37
C LEU A 80 -1.44 -9.48 4.11
N LYS A 81 -2.13 -10.29 3.29
CA LYS A 81 -1.57 -10.83 2.04
C LYS A 81 -1.21 -9.72 1.03
N ALA A 82 -2.06 -8.71 0.88
CA ALA A 82 -1.79 -7.57 0.02
C ALA A 82 -0.55 -6.79 0.48
N SER A 83 -0.45 -6.50 1.78
CA SER A 83 0.72 -5.81 2.35
C SER A 83 2.00 -6.64 2.19
N ALA A 84 1.93 -7.97 2.34
CA ALA A 84 3.07 -8.86 2.14
C ALA A 84 3.55 -8.88 0.68
N ARG A 85 2.62 -8.93 -0.30
CA ARG A 85 2.99 -8.85 -1.72
C ARG A 85 3.70 -7.55 -2.08
N ILE A 86 3.24 -6.42 -1.54
CA ILE A 86 3.89 -5.11 -1.73
C ILE A 86 5.30 -5.13 -1.11
N GLN A 87 5.43 -5.62 0.12
CA GLN A 87 6.70 -5.77 0.81
C GLN A 87 7.68 -6.61 -0.02
N ASP A 88 7.28 -7.81 -0.45
CA ASP A 88 8.12 -8.72 -1.19
C ASP A 88 8.55 -8.13 -2.52
N ARG A 89 7.63 -7.46 -3.23
CA ARG A 89 7.96 -6.80 -4.50
C ARG A 89 9.00 -5.71 -4.31
N VAL A 90 8.84 -4.86 -3.30
CA VAL A 90 9.79 -3.78 -3.00
C VAL A 90 11.15 -4.35 -2.61
N LYS A 91 11.19 -5.33 -1.70
CA LYS A 91 12.44 -5.96 -1.27
C LYS A 91 13.21 -6.58 -2.43
N ASN A 92 12.54 -7.38 -3.24
CA ASN A 92 13.14 -8.00 -4.44
C ASN A 92 13.73 -6.95 -5.39
N LYS A 93 13.07 -5.79 -5.53
CA LYS A 93 13.52 -4.71 -6.43
C LYS A 93 14.64 -3.86 -5.86
N LEU A 94 14.78 -3.83 -4.55
CA LEU A 94 15.89 -3.17 -3.85
C LEU A 94 17.06 -4.12 -3.55
N GLY A 95 16.94 -5.41 -3.85
CA GLY A 95 18.00 -6.41 -3.65
C GLY A 95 18.16 -6.90 -2.20
N PHE A 96 17.08 -6.87 -1.42
CA PHE A 96 17.02 -7.48 -0.07
C PHE A 96 16.54 -8.93 -0.08
#